data_AF-A0A956DPJ4-F1
#
_entry.id   AF-A0A956DPJ4-F1
#
_cell.length_a   1.000
_cell.length_b   1.000
_cell.length_c   1.000
_cell.angle_alpha   90.00
_cell.angle_beta   90.00
_cell.angle_gamma   90.00
#
_symmetry.space_group_name_H-M   'P 1'
#
loop_
_entity.id
_entity.type
_entity.pdbx_description
1 polymer ?
#
loop_
_entity_poly.entity_id
_entity_poly.type
_entity_poly.pdbx_seq_one_letter_code
_entity_poly.pdbx_strand_id
1 'polypeptide(L)'
;MARFRHLCLATSLLLGCAPARAPGPSSKEAPGALDRLRHEADHARWHYVVTAEDDLEDLVIEASLEGAASPRLGVDRPAERFLYGVEVLRDDAWRPALVDDGEVVIPDCQRRCRLRYRFALRAAAEQLRDEEVADWEGGTALSPPSAWLLRPP
;
A
#
# COMPACT_ATOMS: atom_id res chain seq x y z
N MET A 1 20.42 -49.69 -16.40
CA MET A 1 21.83 -49.29 -16.23
C MET A 1 22.22 -49.45 -14.77
N ALA A 2 23.37 -50.08 -14.53
CA ALA A 2 23.85 -50.56 -13.24
C ALA A 2 24.62 -49.50 -12.42
N ARG A 3 24.89 -49.88 -11.14
CA ARG A 3 25.95 -49.47 -10.17
C ARG A 3 25.32 -48.91 -8.88
N PHE A 4 25.17 -49.64 -7.76
CA PHE A 4 26.07 -50.45 -6.92
C PHE A 4 27.11 -49.64 -6.10
N ARG A 5 26.96 -49.77 -4.75
CA ARG A 5 27.95 -49.72 -3.65
C ARG A 5 28.46 -48.38 -3.08
N HIS A 6 28.26 -48.20 -1.76
CA HIS A 6 29.25 -48.33 -0.65
C HIS A 6 28.62 -47.71 0.62
N LEU A 7 28.13 -48.47 1.62
CA LEU A 7 28.80 -49.19 2.72
C LEU A 7 29.65 -48.34 3.70
N CYS A 8 29.18 -48.33 4.96
CA CYS A 8 29.87 -48.20 6.25
C CYS A 8 30.87 -47.06 6.53
N LEU A 9 30.63 -46.30 7.61
CA LEU A 9 31.36 -46.29 8.90
C LEU A 9 30.77 -45.13 9.74
N ALA A 10 30.14 -45.38 10.90
CA ALA A 10 30.73 -45.52 12.23
C ALA A 10 31.16 -44.19 12.88
N THR A 11 30.96 -44.11 14.21
CA THR A 11 31.57 -43.17 15.19
C THR A 11 30.99 -41.73 15.19
N SER A 12 30.63 -41.07 16.30
CA SER A 12 30.96 -41.22 17.72
C SER A 12 29.91 -40.55 18.61
N LEU A 13 29.67 -41.13 19.80
CA LEU A 13 29.11 -40.42 20.94
C LEU A 13 30.08 -39.33 21.41
N LEU A 14 29.59 -38.11 21.63
CA LEU A 14 30.13 -37.19 22.63
C LEU A 14 28.96 -36.51 23.35
N LEU A 15 28.64 -36.99 24.56
CA LEU A 15 27.94 -36.23 25.58
C LEU A 15 28.85 -35.05 25.98
N GLY A 16 28.52 -33.84 25.54
CA GLY A 16 29.09 -32.61 26.07
C GLY A 16 28.04 -31.88 26.89
N CYS A 17 28.20 -31.84 28.21
CA CYS A 17 27.45 -30.93 29.07
C CYS A 17 27.84 -29.49 28.71
N ALA A 18 26.93 -28.75 28.08
CA ALA A 18 27.08 -27.31 27.93
C ALA A 18 26.80 -26.62 29.29
N PRO A 19 27.64 -25.68 29.73
CA PRO A 19 27.39 -24.94 30.97
C PRO A 19 26.16 -24.03 30.79
N ALA A 20 25.42 -23.89 31.90
CA ALA A 20 24.25 -23.04 32.01
C ALA A 20 24.53 -21.62 31.52
N ARG A 21 23.64 -21.14 30.65
CA ARG A 21 23.62 -19.81 30.06
C ARG A 21 23.55 -18.77 31.19
N ALA A 22 24.49 -17.82 31.20
CA ALA A 22 24.45 -16.67 32.10
C ALA A 22 23.13 -15.89 31.91
N PRO A 23 22.55 -15.31 32.97
CA PRO A 23 21.40 -14.42 32.83
C PRO A 23 21.79 -13.24 31.94
N GLY A 24 21.07 -13.07 30.84
CA GLY A 24 21.25 -11.92 29.95
C GLY A 24 21.02 -10.61 30.72
N PRO A 25 21.70 -9.51 30.36
CA PRO A 25 21.51 -8.24 31.02
C PRO A 25 20.04 -7.82 30.97
N SER A 26 19.54 -7.48 32.17
CA SER A 26 18.25 -6.86 32.43
C SER A 26 17.97 -5.75 31.42
N SER A 27 16.82 -5.83 30.75
CA SER A 27 16.25 -4.80 29.90
C SER A 27 16.07 -3.51 30.72
N LYS A 28 17.09 -2.66 30.76
CA LYS A 28 16.87 -1.24 30.96
C LYS A 28 16.16 -0.75 29.70
N GLU A 29 14.84 -0.61 29.75
CA GLU A 29 14.13 0.27 28.82
C GLU A 29 14.86 1.61 28.82
N ALA A 30 15.48 1.94 27.69
CA ALA A 30 16.13 3.22 27.53
C ALA A 30 15.04 4.30 27.66
N PRO A 31 15.22 5.32 28.51
CA PRO A 31 14.36 6.49 28.49
C PRO A 31 14.29 7.02 27.05
N GLY A 32 13.08 7.12 26.50
CA GLY A 32 12.85 7.55 25.11
C GLY A 32 12.65 6.44 24.07
N ALA A 33 12.50 5.18 24.46
CA ALA A 33 12.04 4.13 23.53
C ALA A 33 10.63 4.43 22.99
N LEU A 34 9.71 4.86 23.87
CA LEU A 34 8.36 5.28 23.49
C LEU A 34 8.35 6.55 22.62
N ASP A 35 9.23 7.51 22.87
CA ASP A 35 9.31 8.73 22.06
C ASP A 35 9.94 8.48 20.69
N ARG A 36 10.88 7.53 20.57
CA ARG A 36 11.37 7.05 19.27
C ARG A 36 10.29 6.33 18.48
N LEU A 37 9.56 5.42 19.12
CA LEU A 37 8.41 4.77 18.49
C LEU A 37 7.34 5.77 18.05
N ARG A 38 7.10 6.83 18.81
CA ARG A 38 6.19 7.94 18.44
C ARG A 38 6.71 8.80 17.30
N HIS A 39 8.01 9.01 17.22
CA HIS A 39 8.64 9.80 16.15
C HIS A 39 8.80 8.99 14.86
N GLU A 40 9.03 7.68 14.96
CA GLU A 40 8.91 6.72 13.86
C GLU A 40 7.45 6.52 13.42
N ALA A 41 6.50 6.71 14.35
CA ALA A 41 5.06 6.69 14.09
C ALA A 41 4.51 8.00 13.53
N ASP A 42 5.31 8.79 12.82
CA ASP A 42 4.83 9.83 11.90
C ASP A 42 4.25 9.16 10.63
N HIS A 43 3.38 8.17 10.86
CA HIS A 43 2.73 7.38 9.83
C HIS A 43 1.87 8.30 8.96
N ALA A 44 1.94 8.10 7.65
CA ALA A 44 1.01 8.68 6.70
C ALA A 44 -0.43 8.45 7.17
N ARG A 45 -1.13 9.52 7.51
CA ARG A 45 -2.57 9.56 7.66
C ARG A 45 -3.16 10.14 6.40
N TRP A 46 -3.96 9.33 5.74
CA TRP A 46 -4.75 9.75 4.60
C TRP A 46 -6.17 10.05 5.03
N HIS A 47 -6.72 11.13 4.50
CA HIS A 47 -8.14 11.44 4.59
C HIS A 47 -8.68 11.57 3.17
N TYR A 48 -9.83 10.95 2.92
CA TYR A 48 -10.49 10.93 1.62
C TYR A 48 -11.91 11.44 1.77
N VAL A 49 -12.29 12.34 0.87
CA VAL A 49 -13.67 12.76 0.66
C VAL A 49 -14.07 12.24 -0.71
N VAL A 50 -15.13 11.45 -0.74
CA VAL A 50 -15.57 10.73 -1.94
C VAL A 50 -17.02 11.11 -2.21
N THR A 51 -17.28 11.56 -3.42
CA THR A 51 -18.63 11.88 -3.90
C THR A 51 -18.90 11.05 -5.13
N ALA A 52 -20.05 10.38 -5.16
CA ALA A 52 -20.56 9.77 -6.39
C ALA A 52 -21.33 10.83 -7.20
N GLU A 53 -20.99 10.97 -8.47
CA GLU A 53 -21.66 11.87 -9.42
C GLU A 53 -22.41 11.05 -10.48
N ASP A 54 -23.37 11.69 -11.16
CA ASP A 54 -24.02 11.21 -12.39
C ASP A 54 -24.46 9.73 -12.35
N ASP A 55 -25.23 9.36 -11.33
CA ASP A 55 -25.77 8.00 -11.15
C ASP A 55 -24.68 6.89 -11.16
N LEU A 56 -23.61 7.13 -10.37
CA LEU A 56 -22.45 6.25 -10.21
C LEU A 56 -21.57 6.14 -11.47
N GLU A 57 -21.70 7.07 -12.42
CA GLU A 57 -20.80 7.13 -13.57
C GLU A 57 -19.36 7.38 -13.12
N ASP A 58 -19.17 8.39 -12.28
CA ASP A 58 -17.88 8.77 -11.70
C ASP A 58 -17.89 8.82 -10.17
N LEU A 59 -16.74 8.50 -9.59
CA LEU A 59 -16.36 8.98 -8.27
C LEU A 59 -15.49 10.23 -8.44
N VAL A 60 -15.79 11.27 -7.66
CA VAL A 60 -14.91 12.42 -7.45
C VAL A 60 -14.27 12.31 -6.09
N ILE A 61 -12.94 12.28 -6.07
CA ILE A 61 -12.17 12.05 -4.86
C ILE A 61 -11.26 13.23 -4.60
N GLU A 62 -11.33 13.77 -3.39
CA GLU A 62 -10.28 14.60 -2.80
C GLU A 62 -9.55 13.80 -1.73
N ALA A 63 -8.22 13.85 -1.75
CA ALA A 63 -7.38 13.20 -0.75
C ALA A 63 -6.45 14.21 -0.10
N SER A 64 -6.20 14.06 1.19
CA SER A 64 -5.17 14.80 1.91
C SER A 64 -4.29 13.86 2.72
N LEU A 65 -2.98 14.09 2.65
CA LEU A 65 -1.96 13.38 3.42
C LEU A 65 -1.44 14.27 4.54
N GLU A 66 -1.27 13.66 5.72
CA GLU A 66 -0.40 14.15 6.78
C GLU A 66 0.61 13.08 7.19
N GLY A 67 1.88 13.41 7.32
CA GLY A 67 2.94 12.47 7.71
C GLY A 67 3.68 11.89 6.50
N ALA A 68 4.66 11.02 6.77
CA ALA A 68 5.57 10.54 5.74
C ALA A 68 4.92 9.52 4.80
N ALA A 69 4.86 9.80 3.49
CA ALA A 69 4.35 8.87 2.49
C ALA A 69 5.32 8.65 1.32
N SER A 70 4.95 7.70 0.45
CA SER A 70 5.62 7.44 -0.82
C SER A 70 5.36 8.56 -1.83
N PRO A 71 6.36 8.97 -2.63
CA PRO A 71 6.14 9.87 -3.76
C PRO A 71 5.44 9.19 -4.95
N ARG A 72 5.25 7.87 -4.89
CA ARG A 72 4.52 7.05 -5.86
C ARG A 72 3.25 6.52 -5.24
N LEU A 73 2.14 6.72 -5.94
CA LEU A 73 0.81 6.28 -5.54
C LEU A 73 0.18 5.49 -6.69
N GLY A 74 -0.62 4.49 -6.35
CA GLY A 74 -1.35 3.70 -7.33
C GLY A 74 -2.70 3.25 -6.79
N VAL A 75 -3.47 2.64 -7.67
CA VAL A 75 -4.66 1.85 -7.34
C VAL A 75 -4.38 0.39 -7.68
N ASP A 76 -5.32 -0.52 -7.46
CA ASP A 76 -5.15 -1.89 -7.90
C ASP A 76 -4.99 -1.95 -9.43
N ARG A 77 -3.95 -2.66 -9.92
CA ARG A 77 -3.54 -2.68 -11.34
C ARG A 77 -4.67 -2.84 -12.36
N PRO A 78 -5.65 -3.75 -12.19
CA PRO A 78 -6.73 -3.88 -13.16
C PRO A 78 -7.57 -2.60 -13.33
N ALA A 79 -7.59 -1.74 -12.29
CA ALA A 79 -8.39 -0.52 -12.22
C ALA A 79 -7.64 0.76 -12.65
N GLU A 80 -6.32 0.74 -12.80
CA GLU A 80 -5.49 1.93 -13.09
C GLU A 80 -5.99 2.72 -14.31
N ARG A 81 -6.46 2.03 -15.35
CA ARG A 81 -6.94 2.67 -16.59
C ARG A 81 -8.22 3.50 -16.42
N PHE A 82 -8.92 3.37 -15.30
CA PHE A 82 -10.15 4.11 -14.99
C PHE A 82 -9.91 5.30 -14.07
N LEU A 83 -8.68 5.47 -13.57
CA LEU A 83 -8.24 6.64 -12.83
C LEU A 83 -7.86 7.75 -13.82
N TYR A 84 -8.39 8.95 -13.62
CA TYR A 84 -8.08 10.09 -14.50
C TYR A 84 -8.18 11.44 -13.79
N GLY A 85 -7.68 12.48 -14.46
CA GLY A 85 -7.77 13.86 -13.97
C GLY A 85 -7.03 14.08 -12.65
N VAL A 86 -5.93 13.36 -12.42
CA VAL A 86 -5.18 13.47 -11.17
C VAL A 86 -4.42 14.79 -11.10
N GLU A 87 -4.73 15.56 -10.07
CA GLU A 87 -4.12 16.86 -9.81
C GLU A 87 -3.67 16.96 -8.36
N VAL A 88 -2.59 17.73 -8.14
CA VAL A 88 -2.03 18.06 -6.83
C VAL A 88 -2.09 19.57 -6.61
N LEU A 89 -2.46 19.98 -5.40
CA LEU A 89 -2.44 21.38 -5.00
C LEU A 89 -0.98 21.83 -4.76
N ARG A 90 -0.51 22.81 -5.53
CA ARG A 90 0.81 23.46 -5.40
C ARG A 90 0.68 24.97 -5.54
N ASP A 91 1.27 25.73 -4.64
CA ASP A 91 1.21 27.20 -4.65
C ASP A 91 -0.22 27.73 -4.83
N ASP A 92 -1.16 27.14 -4.07
CA ASP A 92 -2.61 27.41 -4.13
C ASP A 92 -3.29 27.18 -5.50
N ALA A 93 -2.64 26.43 -6.39
CA ALA A 93 -3.18 26.05 -7.69
C ALA A 93 -3.18 24.53 -7.88
N TRP A 94 -4.26 24.01 -8.49
CA TRP A 94 -4.30 22.62 -8.92
C TRP A 94 -3.41 22.44 -10.15
N ARG A 95 -2.52 21.46 -10.10
CA ARG A 95 -1.59 21.12 -11.18
C ARG A 95 -1.70 19.64 -11.51
N PRO A 96 -1.68 19.25 -12.80
CA PRO A 96 -1.64 17.85 -13.18
C PRO A 96 -0.49 17.11 -12.51
N ALA A 97 -0.77 15.91 -11.99
CA ALA A 97 0.26 15.01 -11.51
C ALA A 97 0.95 14.31 -12.69
N LEU A 98 2.19 13.86 -12.46
CA LEU A 98 2.88 13.01 -13.42
C LEU A 98 2.35 11.58 -13.28
N VAL A 99 2.17 10.89 -14.41
CA VAL A 99 1.84 9.47 -14.46
C VAL A 99 2.98 8.75 -15.17
N ASP A 100 3.54 7.74 -14.54
CA ASP A 100 4.69 6.95 -15.00
C ASP A 100 4.37 5.47 -14.79
N ASP A 101 4.25 4.70 -15.87
CA ASP A 101 3.93 3.26 -15.85
C ASP A 101 2.69 2.89 -15.02
N GLY A 102 1.61 3.69 -15.11
CA GLY A 102 0.36 3.47 -14.36
C GLY A 102 0.38 4.01 -12.92
N GLU A 103 1.55 4.41 -12.41
CA GLU A 103 1.69 5.03 -11.10
C GLU A 103 1.61 6.55 -11.20
N VAL A 104 0.97 7.17 -10.21
CA VAL A 104 0.97 8.61 -10.03
C VAL A 104 2.21 9.02 -9.23
N VAL A 105 3.05 9.86 -9.83
CA VAL A 105 4.28 10.37 -9.24
C VAL A 105 4.08 11.80 -8.75
N ILE A 106 4.16 11.98 -7.42
CA ILE A 106 3.99 13.26 -6.74
C ILE A 106 5.18 13.47 -5.80
N PRO A 107 6.31 14.02 -6.30
CA PRO A 107 7.53 14.18 -5.51
C PRO A 107 7.33 14.98 -4.21
N ASP A 108 6.36 15.89 -4.21
CA ASP A 108 6.06 16.78 -3.07
C ASP A 108 5.17 16.12 -2.01
N CYS A 109 4.57 14.95 -2.27
CA CYS A 109 3.76 14.17 -1.32
C CYS A 109 4.60 13.39 -0.30
N GLN A 110 5.70 13.96 0.22
CA GLN A 110 6.53 13.26 1.22
C GLN A 110 6.10 13.52 2.66
N ARG A 111 5.33 14.59 2.92
CA ARG A 111 4.88 14.94 4.29
C ARG A 111 3.46 15.44 4.36
N ARG A 112 3.06 16.28 3.40
CA ARG A 112 1.73 16.85 3.29
C ARG A 112 1.42 17.12 1.84
N CYS A 113 0.24 16.74 1.40
CA CYS A 113 -0.25 17.12 0.08
C CYS A 113 -1.77 17.01 0.04
N ARG A 114 -2.36 17.71 -0.94
CA ARG A 114 -3.77 17.58 -1.30
C ARG A 114 -3.88 17.22 -2.76
N LEU A 115 -4.68 16.21 -3.03
CA LEU A 115 -4.90 15.64 -4.35
C LEU A 115 -6.38 15.70 -4.68
N ARG A 116 -6.70 15.79 -5.97
CA ARG A 116 -8.03 15.50 -6.47
C ARG A 116 -7.93 14.69 -7.75
N TYR A 117 -8.90 13.82 -7.97
CA TYR A 117 -8.95 12.94 -9.14
C TYR A 117 -10.36 12.39 -9.32
N ARG A 118 -10.56 11.70 -10.45
CA ARG A 118 -11.79 11.00 -10.77
C ARG A 118 -11.53 9.54 -11.06
N PHE A 119 -12.53 8.72 -10.81
CA PHE A 119 -12.53 7.31 -11.15
C PHE A 119 -13.83 6.95 -11.87
N ALA A 120 -13.73 6.41 -13.09
CA ALA A 120 -14.87 6.05 -13.92
C ALA A 120 -15.50 4.73 -13.43
N LEU A 121 -16.26 4.80 -12.34
CA LEU A 121 -16.77 3.63 -11.61
C LEU A 121 -17.66 2.73 -12.47
N ARG A 122 -18.63 3.31 -13.20
CA ARG A 122 -19.51 2.54 -14.07
C ARG A 122 -18.72 1.81 -15.17
N ALA A 123 -17.81 2.52 -15.83
CA ALA A 123 -16.97 1.94 -16.87
C ALA A 123 -16.06 0.82 -16.32
N ALA A 124 -15.51 1.00 -15.11
CA ALA A 124 -14.72 -0.02 -14.44
C ALA A 124 -15.54 -1.28 -14.18
N ALA A 125 -16.71 -1.13 -13.56
CA ALA A 125 -17.62 -2.22 -13.22
C ALA A 125 -18.08 -3.01 -14.46
N GLU A 126 -18.51 -2.31 -15.52
CA GLU A 126 -19.01 -2.96 -16.75
C GLU A 126 -17.91 -3.70 -17.54
N GLN A 127 -16.67 -3.22 -17.48
CA GLN A 127 -15.57 -3.78 -18.25
C GLN A 127 -14.77 -4.84 -17.49
N LEU A 128 -14.54 -4.66 -16.18
CA LEU A 128 -13.77 -5.59 -15.38
C LEU A 128 -14.60 -6.81 -14.99
N ARG A 129 -15.84 -6.59 -14.53
CA ARG A 129 -16.77 -7.64 -14.08
C ARG A 129 -16.10 -8.62 -13.11
N ASP A 130 -15.48 -8.04 -12.09
CA ASP A 130 -14.71 -8.73 -11.07
C ASP A 130 -15.05 -8.13 -9.70
N GLU A 131 -15.71 -8.91 -8.85
CA GLU A 131 -16.15 -8.49 -7.51
C GLU A 131 -14.98 -8.04 -6.61
N GLU A 132 -13.75 -8.50 -6.89
CA GLU A 132 -12.55 -8.11 -6.14
C GLU A 132 -11.99 -6.74 -6.59
N VAL A 133 -12.49 -6.17 -7.69
CA VAL A 133 -12.03 -4.88 -8.23
C VAL A 133 -13.17 -3.93 -8.57
N ALA A 134 -14.03 -4.31 -9.51
CA ALA A 134 -15.25 -3.59 -9.85
C ALA A 134 -16.20 -4.51 -10.63
N ASP A 135 -17.46 -4.56 -10.20
CA ASP A 135 -18.53 -5.27 -10.91
C ASP A 135 -19.86 -4.50 -10.86
N TRP A 136 -20.73 -4.81 -11.83
CA TRP A 136 -22.05 -4.22 -11.97
C TRP A 136 -23.14 -5.29 -11.81
N GLU A 137 -23.81 -5.29 -10.66
CA GLU A 137 -24.85 -6.25 -10.35
C GLU A 137 -26.18 -5.57 -10.07
N GLY A 138 -27.22 -5.93 -10.84
CA GLY A 138 -28.60 -5.51 -10.55
C GLY A 138 -28.81 -3.98 -10.48
N GLY A 139 -27.98 -3.19 -11.16
CA GLY A 139 -28.04 -1.72 -11.11
C GLY A 139 -27.19 -1.09 -10.01
N THR A 140 -26.35 -1.86 -9.31
CA THR A 140 -25.43 -1.40 -8.28
C THR A 140 -23.99 -1.66 -8.71
N ALA A 141 -23.09 -0.71 -8.46
CA ALA A 141 -21.65 -0.93 -8.56
C ALA A 141 -21.12 -1.54 -7.26
N LEU A 142 -20.40 -2.65 -7.37
CA LEU A 142 -19.57 -3.21 -6.31
C LEU A 142 -18.11 -2.88 -6.62
N SER A 143 -17.42 -2.14 -5.75
CA SER A 143 -15.98 -1.90 -5.92
C SER A 143 -15.32 -1.58 -4.58
N PRO A 144 -14.33 -2.37 -4.13
CA PRO A 144 -13.61 -2.08 -2.90
C PRO A 144 -12.82 -0.77 -3.01
N PRO A 145 -12.62 -0.04 -1.90
CA PRO A 145 -11.83 1.19 -1.91
C PRO A 145 -10.41 1.05 -2.47
N SER A 146 -9.78 -0.13 -2.37
CA SER A 146 -8.44 -0.35 -2.93
C SER A 146 -8.37 -0.20 -4.46
N ALA A 147 -9.49 -0.43 -5.15
CA ALA A 147 -9.58 -0.33 -6.61
C ALA A 147 -9.56 1.12 -7.12
N TRP A 148 -9.94 2.09 -6.28
CA TRP A 148 -10.08 3.49 -6.70
C TRP A 148 -9.41 4.52 -5.78
N LEU A 149 -8.96 4.14 -4.58
CA LEU A 149 -8.16 5.01 -3.72
C LEU A 149 -6.69 5.00 -4.13
N LEU A 150 -6.18 6.15 -4.55
CA LEU A 150 -4.74 6.36 -4.68
C LEU A 150 -4.05 6.17 -3.32
N ARG A 151 -3.14 5.20 -3.26
CA ARG A 151 -2.43 4.81 -2.04
C ARG A 151 -0.96 4.47 -2.34
N PRO A 152 -0.07 4.51 -1.34
CA PRO A 152 1.24 3.90 -1.50
C PRO A 152 1.12 2.42 -1.94
N PRO A 153 2.02 1.93 -2.82
CA PRO A 153 2.03 0.55 -3.26
C PRO A 153 2.26 -0.43 -2.10
#